data_AF-A0AAJ4SJ75-F1
#
_entry.id   AF-A0AAJ4SJ75-F1
#
_cell.length_a   1.000
_cell.length_b   1.000
_cell.length_c   1.000
_cell.angle_alpha   90.00
_cell.angle_beta   90.00
_cell.angle_gamma   90.00
#
_symmetry.space_group_name_H-M   'P 1'
#
loop_
_entity.id
_entity.type
_entity.pdbx_description
1 polymer ?
#
loop_
_entity_poly.entity_id
_entity_poly.type
_entity_poly.pdbx_seq_one_letter_code
_entity_poly.pdbx_strand_id
1 'polypeptide(L)'
;MFNIILDICILVISLTISIYVAISKNINIIASIEHYKVKPENIAKISYIFATCLFLGTVLIVAGDIVYDFNFILSIISIILGISVLLMFYALFIMIEKK
;
A
#
# COMPACT_ATOMS: atom_id res chain seq x y z
N MET A 1 0.77 16.23 -17.62
CA MET A 1 2.01 15.96 -18.39
C MET A 1 2.51 14.63 -17.88
N PHE A 2 2.17 13.56 -18.61
CA PHE A 2 2.50 12.19 -18.28
C PHE A 2 4.00 12.05 -18.02
N ASN A 3 4.40 11.71 -16.78
CA ASN A 3 5.79 11.50 -16.43
C ASN A 3 6.01 10.03 -16.08
N ILE A 4 5.99 9.19 -17.11
CA ILE A 4 6.16 7.74 -17.00
C ILE A 4 7.40 7.32 -16.21
N ILE A 5 8.46 8.14 -16.22
CA ILE A 5 9.67 7.89 -15.44
C ILE A 5 9.34 7.97 -13.94
N LEU A 6 8.60 9.00 -13.53
CA LEU A 6 8.15 9.18 -12.14
C LEU A 6 7.27 8.01 -11.69
N ASP A 7 6.33 7.58 -12.52
CA ASP A 7 5.43 6.45 -12.24
C ASP A 7 6.19 5.14 -12.03
N ILE A 8 7.17 4.86 -12.91
CA ILE A 8 8.03 3.69 -12.78
C ILE A 8 8.85 3.78 -11.50
N CYS A 9 9.44 4.94 -11.18
CA CYS A 9 10.18 5.14 -9.94
C CYS A 9 9.30 4.87 -8.71
N ILE A 10 8.07 5.38 -8.68
CA ILE A 10 7.11 5.16 -7.60
C ILE A 10 6.77 3.66 -7.47
N LEU A 11 6.50 2.98 -8.59
CA LEU A 11 6.22 1.54 -8.58
C LEU A 11 7.39 0.73 -8.06
N VAL A 12 8.61 1.02 -8.50
CA VAL A 12 9.82 0.31 -8.06
C VAL A 12 10.04 0.51 -6.57
N ILE A 13 9.98 1.76 -6.08
CA ILE A 13 10.13 2.06 -4.64
C ILE A 13 9.07 1.33 -3.83
N SER A 14 7.80 1.41 -4.24
CA SER A 14 6.70 0.73 -3.56
C SER A 14 6.88 -0.80 -3.56
N LEU A 15 7.32 -1.38 -4.65
CA LEU A 15 7.59 -2.82 -4.76
C LEU A 15 8.75 -3.23 -3.84
N THR A 16 9.85 -2.48 -3.84
CA THR A 16 11.00 -2.76 -2.97
C THR A 16 10.62 -2.72 -1.50
N ILE A 17 9.86 -1.70 -1.07
CA ILE A 17 9.38 -1.60 0.31
C ILE A 17 8.43 -2.76 0.64
N SER A 18 7.51 -3.10 -0.26
CA SER A 18 6.55 -4.19 -0.06
C SER A 18 7.24 -5.54 0.09
N ILE A 19 8.20 -5.85 -0.78
CA ILE A 19 9.02 -7.07 -0.70
C ILE A 19 9.81 -7.09 0.61
N TYR A 20 10.47 -5.97 0.95
CA TYR A 20 11.25 -5.87 2.17
C TYR A 20 10.39 -6.16 3.40
N VAL A 21 9.21 -5.54 3.53
CA VAL A 21 8.33 -5.72 4.70
C VAL A 21 7.76 -7.14 4.73
N ALA A 22 7.39 -7.72 3.58
CA ALA A 22 6.88 -9.09 3.51
C ALA A 22 7.90 -10.13 3.96
N ILE A 23 9.18 -9.97 3.59
CA ILE A 23 10.26 -10.92 3.93
C ILE A 23 10.76 -10.70 5.36
N SER A 24 11.13 -9.46 5.70
CA SER A 24 11.72 -9.13 6.99
C SER A 24 10.72 -9.18 8.14
N LYS A 25 9.42 -9.05 7.83
CA LYS A 25 8.34 -8.87 8.81
C LYS A 25 8.60 -7.69 9.73
N ASN A 26 9.41 -6.74 9.28
CA ASN A 26 9.82 -5.59 10.04
C ASN A 26 8.69 -4.56 10.04
N ILE A 27 7.76 -4.72 10.98
CA ILE A 27 6.66 -3.79 11.17
C ILE A 27 7.14 -2.38 11.55
N ASN A 28 8.39 -2.22 12.04
CA ASN A 28 8.95 -0.92 12.47
C ASN A 28 8.92 0.18 11.40
N ILE A 29 8.88 -0.21 10.13
CA ILE A 29 8.79 0.71 8.99
C ILE A 29 7.39 1.34 8.87
N ILE A 30 6.38 0.71 9.46
CA ILE A 30 5.00 1.17 9.43
C ILE A 30 4.81 2.19 10.55
N ALA A 31 4.91 3.48 10.20
CA ALA A 31 4.85 4.58 11.16
C ALA A 31 3.56 4.64 11.99
N SER A 32 2.46 4.09 11.48
CA SER A 32 1.16 4.08 12.17
C SER A 32 1.00 2.97 13.21
N ILE A 33 2.00 2.09 13.37
CA ILE A 33 1.93 0.94 14.27
C ILE A 33 2.88 1.14 15.45
N GLU A 34 2.37 0.92 16.65
CA GLU A 34 3.18 0.80 17.86
C GLU A 34 3.63 -0.65 18.04
N HIS A 35 4.82 -0.98 17.53
CA HIS A 35 5.32 -2.36 17.40
C HIS A 35 5.29 -3.17 18.70
N TYR A 36 5.49 -2.51 19.83
CA TYR A 36 5.49 -3.15 21.15
C TYR A 36 4.10 -3.55 21.66
N LYS A 37 3.02 -3.03 21.06
CA LYS A 37 1.63 -3.39 21.38
C LYS A 37 1.13 -4.57 20.53
N VAL A 38 1.85 -4.94 19.47
CA VAL A 38 1.43 -6.00 18.54
C VAL A 38 1.84 -7.37 19.05
N LYS A 39 0.88 -8.29 19.17
CA LYS A 39 1.18 -9.70 19.52
C LYS A 39 2.10 -10.33 18.46
N PRO A 40 3.14 -11.08 18.85
CA PRO A 40 4.14 -11.62 17.92
C PRO A 40 3.54 -12.55 16.84
N GLU A 41 2.46 -13.26 17.18
CA GLU A 41 1.69 -14.12 16.27
C GLU A 41 1.04 -13.36 15.10
N ASN A 42 0.74 -12.07 15.30
CA ASN A 42 0.07 -11.22 14.30
C ASN A 42 1.04 -10.47 13.40
N ILE A 43 2.33 -10.37 13.76
CA ILE A 43 3.34 -9.57 13.04
C ILE A 43 3.43 -10.00 11.57
N ALA A 44 3.61 -11.30 11.32
CA ALA A 44 3.74 -11.82 9.95
C ALA A 44 2.50 -11.51 9.09
N LYS A 45 1.30 -11.61 9.68
CA LYS A 45 0.04 -11.32 9.01
C LYS A 45 -0.09 -9.83 8.69
N ILE A 46 0.23 -8.96 9.66
CA ILE A 46 0.18 -7.50 9.50
C ILE A 46 1.18 -7.05 8.44
N SER A 47 2.42 -7.55 8.46
CA SER A 47 3.44 -7.23 7.46
C SER A 47 3.01 -7.60 6.05
N TYR A 48 2.39 -8.78 5.88
CA TYR A 48 1.91 -9.23 4.58
C TYR A 48 0.76 -8.35 4.07
N ILE A 49 -0.24 -8.09 4.92
CA ILE A 49 -1.38 -7.22 4.55
C ILE A 49 -0.89 -5.82 4.19
N PHE A 50 0.04 -5.26 4.98
CA PHE A 50 0.65 -3.96 4.67
C PHE A 50 1.32 -3.97 3.30
N ALA A 51 2.18 -4.95 3.03
CA ALA A 51 2.89 -5.06 1.77
C ALA A 51 1.93 -5.18 0.57
N THR A 52 0.88 -5.98 0.70
CA THR A 52 -0.14 -6.13 -0.34
C THR A 52 -0.91 -4.83 -0.57
N CYS A 53 -1.40 -4.18 0.50
CA CYS A 53 -2.13 -2.92 0.39
C CYS A 53 -1.26 -1.79 -0.17
N LEU A 54 0.00 -1.70 0.26
CA LEU A 54 0.95 -0.71 -0.24
C LEU A 54 1.16 -0.87 -1.74
N PHE A 55 1.52 -2.06 -2.20
CA PHE A 55 1.80 -2.29 -3.62
C PHE A 55 0.53 -2.13 -4.47
N LEU A 56 -0.58 -2.75 -4.08
CA LEU A 56 -1.83 -2.69 -4.85
C LEU A 56 -2.40 -1.27 -4.89
N GLY A 57 -2.34 -0.53 -3.78
CA GLY A 57 -2.74 0.87 -3.71
C GLY A 57 -1.92 1.74 -4.65
N THR A 58 -0.59 1.58 -4.64
CA THR A 58 0.30 2.30 -5.55
C THR A 58 0.04 1.96 -7.01
N VAL A 59 -0.16 0.68 -7.35
CA VAL A 59 -0.49 0.25 -8.72
C VAL A 59 -1.76 0.92 -9.23
N LEU A 60 -2.81 1.02 -8.39
CA LEU A 60 -4.06 1.67 -8.76
C LEU A 60 -3.90 3.18 -8.95
N ILE A 61 -3.12 3.85 -8.10
CA ILE A 61 -2.84 5.28 -8.22
C ILE A 61 -2.08 5.56 -9.53
N VAL A 62 -1.02 4.79 -9.80
CA VAL A 62 -0.21 4.93 -11.02
C VAL A 62 -1.02 4.57 -12.27
N ALA A 63 -1.85 3.53 -12.22
CA ALA A 63 -2.78 3.23 -13.30
C ALA A 63 -3.75 4.38 -13.56
N GLY A 64 -4.20 5.05 -12.50
CA GLY A 64 -5.00 6.27 -12.57
C GLY A 64 -4.29 7.41 -13.30
N ASP A 65 -3.02 7.66 -13.02
CA ASP A 65 -2.23 8.69 -13.73
C ASP A 65 -2.06 8.32 -15.23
N ILE A 66 -1.73 7.07 -15.54
CA ILE A 66 -1.55 6.59 -16.92
C ILE A 66 -2.81 6.78 -17.77
N VAL A 67 -4.00 6.53 -17.19
CA VAL A 67 -5.26 6.62 -17.94
C VAL A 67 -5.87 8.03 -17.93
N TYR A 68 -5.26 9.00 -17.23
CA TYR A 68 -5.80 10.36 -17.08
C TYR A 68 -6.12 11.04 -18.41
N ASP A 69 -5.16 11.00 -19.34
CA ASP A 69 -5.29 11.65 -20.65
C ASP A 69 -6.28 10.92 -21.58
N PHE A 70 -6.62 9.65 -21.27
CA PHE A 70 -7.55 8.83 -22.07
C PHE A 70 -8.98 8.85 -21.53
N ASN A 71 -9.13 8.76 -20.21
CA ASN A 71 -10.43 8.73 -19.54
C ASN A 71 -10.30 9.26 -18.11
N PHE A 72 -10.63 10.55 -17.96
CA PHE A 72 -10.60 11.28 -16.69
C PHE A 72 -11.44 10.62 -15.60
N ILE A 73 -12.63 10.10 -15.93
CA ILE A 73 -13.52 9.44 -14.96
C ILE A 73 -12.87 8.16 -14.44
N LEU A 74 -12.31 7.35 -15.34
CA LEU A 74 -11.62 6.12 -14.97
C LEU A 74 -10.36 6.38 -14.14
N SER A 75 -9.65 7.47 -14.44
CA SER A 75 -8.49 7.94 -13.66
C SER A 75 -8.88 8.25 -12.22
N ILE A 76 -9.92 9.07 -12.03
CA ILE A 76 -10.45 9.40 -10.69
C ILE A 76 -10.87 8.13 -9.94
N ILE A 77 -11.61 7.22 -10.60
CA ILE A 77 -12.05 5.97 -9.97
C ILE A 77 -10.85 5.14 -9.52
N SER A 78 -9.82 5.01 -10.36
CA SER A 78 -8.61 4.25 -10.03
C SER A 78 -7.84 4.86 -8.86
N ILE A 79 -7.71 6.18 -8.81
CA ILE A 79 -7.05 6.89 -7.70
C ILE A 79 -7.85 6.71 -6.39
N ILE A 80 -9.17 6.86 -6.43
CA ILE A 80 -10.04 6.67 -5.25
C ILE A 80 -9.93 5.23 -4.75
N LEU A 81 -9.95 4.24 -5.66
CA LEU A 81 -9.78 2.84 -5.29
C LEU A 81 -8.39 2.58 -4.67
N GLY A 82 -7.33 3.15 -5.24
CA GLY A 82 -5.98 3.03 -4.69
C GLY A 82 -5.85 3.59 -3.27
N ILE A 83 -6.40 4.78 -3.04
CA ILE A 83 -6.47 5.38 -1.70
C ILE A 83 -7.31 4.50 -0.75
N SER A 84 -8.43 3.98 -1.23
CA SER A 84 -9.31 3.10 -0.44
C SER A 84 -8.61 1.81 -0.02
N VAL A 85 -7.78 1.22 -0.90
CA VAL A 85 -6.96 0.04 -0.58
C VAL A 85 -5.91 0.36 0.49
N LEU A 86 -5.28 1.53 0.43
CA LEU A 86 -4.34 1.99 1.47
C LEU A 86 -5.04 2.20 2.81
N LEU A 87 -6.25 2.77 2.82
CA LEU A 87 -7.06 2.93 4.04
C LEU A 87 -7.54 1.58 4.61
N MET A 88 -7.82 0.61 3.75
CA MET A 88 -8.25 -0.73 4.14
C MET A 88 -7.20 -1.43 5.01
N PHE A 89 -5.91 -1.19 4.77
CA PHE A 89 -4.85 -1.69 5.65
C PHE A 89 -5.07 -1.27 7.10
N TYR A 90 -5.40 0.01 7.35
CA TYR A 90 -5.59 0.52 8.71
C TYR A 90 -6.81 -0.12 9.39
N ALA A 91 -7.91 -0.29 8.65
CA ALA A 91 -9.08 -0.99 9.15
C ALA A 91 -8.76 -2.45 9.54
N LEU A 92 -8.05 -3.17 8.67
CA LEU A 92 -7.62 -4.55 8.93
C LEU A 92 -6.64 -4.64 10.11
N PHE A 93 -5.73 -3.67 10.23
CA PHE A 93 -4.79 -3.58 11.33
C PHE A 93 -5.54 -3.45 12.67
N ILE A 94 -6.47 -2.51 12.80
CA ILE A 94 -7.27 -2.33 14.03
C ILE A 94 -8.06 -3.61 14.36
N MET A 95 -8.62 -4.29 13.37
CA MET A 95 -9.35 -5.54 13.58
C MET A 95 -8.45 -6.68 14.09
N ILE A 96 -7.19 -6.72 13.66
CA ILE A 96 -6.20 -7.70 14.11
C ILE A 96 -5.69 -7.36 15.50
N GLU A 97 -5.44 -6.09 15.79
CA GLU A 97 -4.96 -5.63 17.11
C GLU A 97 -6.01 -5.85 18.22
N LYS A 98 -7.30 -5.63 17.91
CA LYS A 98 -8.41 -5.84 18.87
C LYS A 98 -8.73 -7.32 19.14
N LYS A 99 -8.20 -8.26 18.37
CA LYS A 99 -8.36 -9.71 18.58
C LYS A 99 -7.21 -10.26 19.43
#